data_AF-A0A8G1YUU3-F1
#
_entry.id   AF-A0A8G1YUU3-F1
#
_cell.length_a   1.000
_cell.length_b   1.000
_cell.length_c   1.000
_cell.angle_alpha   90.00
_cell.angle_beta   90.00
_cell.angle_gamma   90.00
#
_symmetry.space_group_name_H-M   'P 1'
#
loop_
_entity.id
_entity.type
_entity.pdbx_description
1 polymer ?
#
loop_
_entity_poly.entity_id
_entity_poly.type
_entity_poly.pdbx_seq_one_letter_code
_entity_poly.pdbx_strand_id
1 'polypeptide(L)'
;MQIKDVLLAPGNGAFFYDDQAAVRSGATPDGFIYVGEPITPGFASIRIPASSLSVGLVLTDETVVWGDMMNVQYSGAGGRDSLFDADQISDMTSRVVAPRLLNVDAYRYLEACALVFEPHEHKRLPLAVEYGVSQALLRAVAHLHRKTMAEVICAEFDLPLPKRGVPIYCQSGDAREINVDKMILKGVDVLPHGLINSRQKFGVGGQTFMEFVTWVATRTRQIGRPGYHPVLHFDVYGWIGQEIGLELQSIADFICRVADTVPDFVLNIECPADFGSTQAQIDNYARIVSILNDRGSSARIVVDERCNTLEDIRLFAGAKAAHLIQIKTPDVGSLADTARAVLLCKENKIGAYVGGSCTETDLSAQASVHVSVATQADMMLAKPGMGVDEAFSIVGNEQNRLLAMLNRRRA
;
A
#
# COMPACT_ATOMS: atom_id res chain seq x y z
N MET A 1 16.57 -21.73 -19.12
CA MET A 1 15.68 -22.55 -18.27
C MET A 1 16.39 -22.82 -16.95
N GLN A 2 15.96 -22.19 -15.87
CA GLN A 2 16.61 -22.27 -14.54
C GLN A 2 15.63 -22.59 -13.40
N ILE A 3 14.34 -22.74 -13.70
CA ILE A 3 13.30 -23.19 -12.76
C ILE A 3 13.00 -24.65 -13.11
N LYS A 4 13.20 -25.55 -12.15
CA LYS A 4 12.98 -27.00 -12.27
C LYS A 4 11.58 -27.41 -11.88
N ASP A 5 10.99 -26.73 -10.90
CA ASP A 5 9.69 -27.08 -10.34
C ASP A 5 9.02 -25.85 -9.71
N VAL A 6 7.70 -25.94 -9.51
CA VAL A 6 6.86 -24.91 -8.89
C VAL A 6 6.09 -25.51 -7.73
N LEU A 7 6.24 -24.91 -6.55
CA LEU A 7 5.56 -25.32 -5.32
C LEU A 7 4.42 -24.36 -4.99
N LEU A 8 3.34 -24.89 -4.42
CA LEU A 8 2.25 -24.08 -3.86
C LEU A 8 2.05 -24.46 -2.40
N ALA A 9 1.93 -23.46 -1.53
CA ALA A 9 1.71 -23.67 -0.10
C ALA A 9 0.63 -22.71 0.44
N PRO A 10 -0.46 -23.21 1.04
CA PRO A 10 -1.48 -22.36 1.65
C PRO A 10 -0.91 -21.64 2.86
N GLY A 11 -1.30 -20.38 3.04
CA GLY A 11 -0.87 -19.51 4.12
C GLY A 11 -1.99 -18.62 4.64
N ASN A 12 -1.67 -17.84 5.66
CA ASN A 12 -2.56 -16.83 6.22
C ASN A 12 -1.98 -15.44 5.97
N GLY A 13 -2.86 -14.48 5.68
CA GLY A 13 -2.54 -13.06 5.77
C GLY A 13 -2.46 -12.61 7.23
N ALA A 14 -1.80 -11.48 7.50
CA ALA A 14 -1.65 -10.98 8.87
C ALA A 14 -2.88 -10.23 9.42
N PHE A 15 -4.02 -10.26 8.72
CA PHE A 15 -5.26 -9.63 9.14
C PHE A 15 -6.50 -10.33 8.53
N PHE A 16 -7.57 -9.58 8.29
CA PHE A 16 -8.87 -10.09 7.85
C PHE A 16 -9.31 -9.45 6.55
N TYR A 17 -10.06 -10.19 5.74
CA TYR A 17 -10.89 -9.58 4.71
C TYR A 17 -12.18 -9.07 5.37
N ASP A 18 -12.51 -7.81 5.12
CA ASP A 18 -13.71 -7.16 5.61
C ASP A 18 -14.59 -6.74 4.44
N ASP A 19 -15.88 -7.04 4.54
CA ASP A 19 -16.88 -6.56 3.62
C ASP A 19 -17.13 -5.06 3.86
N GLN A 20 -16.41 -4.23 3.11
CA GLN A 20 -16.48 -2.78 3.24
C GLN A 20 -17.90 -2.24 3.02
N ALA A 21 -18.69 -2.86 2.14
CA ALA A 21 -20.04 -2.42 1.83
C ALA A 21 -20.99 -2.68 3.01
N ALA A 22 -20.87 -3.84 3.66
CA ALA A 22 -21.62 -4.14 4.88
C ALA A 22 -21.20 -3.23 6.05
N VAL A 23 -19.89 -3.02 6.25
CA VAL A 23 -19.37 -2.11 7.29
C VAL A 23 -19.85 -0.68 7.09
N ARG A 24 -19.80 -0.15 5.85
CA ARG A 24 -20.30 1.19 5.52
C ARG A 24 -21.83 1.32 5.67
N SER A 25 -22.56 0.22 5.46
CA SER A 25 -24.02 0.16 5.69
C SER A 25 -24.41 0.12 7.18
N GLY A 26 -23.43 0.20 8.10
CA GLY A 26 -23.68 0.27 9.54
C GLY A 26 -23.70 -1.08 10.24
N ALA A 27 -22.96 -2.08 9.73
CA ALA A 27 -22.80 -3.35 10.42
C ALA A 27 -22.32 -3.14 11.88
N THR A 28 -23.00 -3.79 12.82
CA THR A 28 -22.73 -3.62 14.25
C THR A 28 -21.55 -4.48 14.67
N PRO A 29 -20.50 -3.91 15.29
CA PRO A 29 -19.43 -4.70 15.90
C PRO A 29 -19.94 -5.49 17.12
N ASP A 30 -19.52 -6.75 17.24
CA ASP A 30 -19.65 -7.55 18.45
C ASP A 30 -18.26 -8.12 18.80
N GLY A 31 -17.61 -7.51 19.79
CA GLY A 31 -16.19 -7.76 20.05
C GLY A 31 -15.34 -7.49 18.81
N PHE A 32 -14.75 -8.53 18.23
CA PHE A 32 -13.88 -8.43 17.05
C PHE A 32 -14.56 -8.84 15.73
N ILE A 33 -15.81 -9.30 15.78
CA ILE A 33 -16.61 -9.65 14.59
C ILE A 33 -17.60 -8.53 14.26
N TYR A 34 -18.25 -8.65 13.11
CA TYR A 34 -19.42 -7.84 12.73
C TYR A 34 -20.65 -8.74 12.64
N VAL A 35 -21.77 -8.26 13.17
CA VAL A 35 -23.06 -8.94 13.12
C VAL A 35 -23.84 -8.49 11.89
N GLY A 36 -24.48 -9.44 11.22
CA GLY A 36 -25.30 -9.21 10.02
C GLY A 36 -24.84 -10.04 8.84
N GLU A 37 -25.50 -9.83 7.70
CA GLU A 37 -25.18 -10.51 6.45
C GLU A 37 -24.16 -9.70 5.62
N PRO A 38 -23.21 -10.37 4.94
CA PRO A 38 -22.37 -9.71 3.97
C PRO A 38 -23.19 -9.22 2.76
N ILE A 39 -22.72 -8.13 2.15
CA ILE A 39 -23.26 -7.52 0.95
C ILE A 39 -22.37 -7.86 -0.27
N THR A 40 -21.06 -7.95 -0.08
CA THR A 40 -20.09 -8.16 -1.16
C THR A 40 -20.04 -9.64 -1.57
N PRO A 41 -20.13 -9.97 -2.88
CA PRO A 41 -20.10 -11.36 -3.33
C PRO A 41 -18.85 -12.12 -2.87
N GLY A 42 -19.05 -13.38 -2.44
CA GLY A 42 -17.99 -14.29 -2.01
C GLY A 42 -17.75 -14.31 -0.50
N PHE A 43 -18.18 -13.28 0.25
CA PHE A 43 -18.06 -13.28 1.70
C PHE A 43 -19.07 -14.23 2.35
N ALA A 44 -18.59 -15.09 3.25
CA ALA A 44 -19.44 -15.95 4.09
C ALA A 44 -19.90 -15.26 5.38
N SER A 45 -19.16 -14.24 5.82
CA SER A 45 -19.48 -13.35 6.93
C SER A 45 -18.81 -12.00 6.66
N ILE A 46 -19.28 -10.93 7.33
CA ILE A 46 -18.78 -9.57 7.11
C ILE A 46 -17.27 -9.45 7.36
N ARG A 47 -16.72 -10.25 8.27
CA ARG A 47 -15.28 -10.40 8.51
C ARG A 47 -14.89 -11.87 8.38
N ILE A 48 -13.84 -12.15 7.62
CA ILE A 48 -13.25 -13.49 7.48
C ILE A 48 -11.72 -13.43 7.54
N PRO A 49 -11.03 -14.49 7.99
CA PRO A 49 -9.57 -14.52 7.99
C PRO A 49 -9.01 -14.28 6.58
N ALA A 50 -7.98 -13.44 6.47
CA ALA A 50 -7.28 -13.29 5.20
C ALA A 50 -6.41 -14.52 4.94
N SER A 51 -6.52 -15.08 3.74
CA SER A 51 -5.70 -16.18 3.27
C SER A 51 -4.63 -15.69 2.28
N SER A 52 -3.54 -16.46 2.18
CA SER A 52 -2.52 -16.30 1.16
C SER A 52 -2.21 -17.66 0.52
N LEU A 53 -1.61 -17.64 -0.68
CA LEU A 53 -1.05 -18.81 -1.33
C LEU A 53 0.39 -18.48 -1.77
N SER A 54 1.36 -19.13 -1.16
CA SER A 54 2.77 -18.97 -1.51
C SER A 54 3.09 -19.75 -2.77
N VAL A 55 3.82 -19.13 -3.70
CA VAL A 55 4.40 -19.76 -4.89
C VAL A 55 5.92 -19.84 -4.74
N GLY A 56 6.43 -21.08 -4.73
CA GLY A 56 7.85 -21.39 -4.65
C GLY A 56 8.40 -21.76 -6.01
N LEU A 57 9.54 -21.17 -6.39
CA LEU A 57 10.28 -21.54 -7.60
C LEU A 57 11.51 -22.34 -7.18
N VAL A 58 11.54 -23.63 -7.54
CA VAL A 58 12.69 -24.50 -7.31
C VAL A 58 13.70 -24.25 -8.43
N LEU A 59 14.88 -23.73 -8.09
CA LEU A 59 15.91 -23.39 -9.05
C LEU A 59 16.82 -24.58 -9.36
N THR A 60 17.65 -24.45 -10.40
CA THR A 60 18.56 -25.53 -10.83
C THR A 60 19.61 -25.91 -9.78
N ASP A 61 19.92 -25.03 -8.84
CA ASP A 61 20.80 -25.29 -7.70
C ASP A 61 20.06 -25.79 -6.45
N GLU A 62 18.80 -26.21 -6.60
CA GLU A 62 17.89 -26.68 -5.54
C GLU A 62 17.47 -25.59 -4.52
N THR A 63 17.87 -24.33 -4.73
CA THR A 63 17.34 -23.20 -3.96
C THR A 63 15.86 -23.02 -4.27
N VAL A 64 15.04 -22.78 -3.23
CA VAL A 64 13.64 -22.40 -3.41
C VAL A 64 13.46 -20.95 -3.01
N VAL A 65 12.94 -20.15 -3.93
CA VAL A 65 12.57 -18.74 -3.68
C VAL A 65 11.07 -18.57 -3.73
N TRP A 66 10.53 -17.71 -2.87
CA TRP A 66 9.10 -17.63 -2.60
C TRP A 66 8.50 -16.25 -2.88
N GLY A 67 7.25 -16.22 -3.31
CA GLY A 67 6.41 -15.03 -3.32
C GLY A 67 5.01 -15.40 -2.84
N ASP A 68 4.27 -14.42 -2.32
CA ASP A 68 2.95 -14.66 -1.75
C ASP A 68 1.86 -13.99 -2.57
N MET A 69 0.83 -14.78 -2.92
CA MET A 69 -0.39 -14.32 -3.57
C MET A 69 -1.45 -14.10 -2.49
N MET A 70 -2.06 -12.92 -2.48
CA MET A 70 -3.12 -12.51 -1.55
C MET A 70 -3.76 -11.22 -2.04
N ASN A 71 -4.86 -10.80 -1.42
CA ASN A 71 -5.55 -9.54 -1.74
C ASN A 71 -5.57 -8.58 -0.53
N VAL A 72 -6.08 -7.37 -0.73
CA VAL A 72 -6.20 -6.33 0.31
C VAL A 72 -7.39 -6.58 1.26
N GLN A 73 -7.42 -5.89 2.41
CA GLN A 73 -8.49 -6.02 3.41
C GLN A 73 -9.90 -5.86 2.80
N TYR A 74 -10.09 -4.84 1.97
CA TYR A 74 -11.36 -4.56 1.30
C TYR A 74 -11.42 -5.16 -0.11
N SER A 75 -11.12 -6.45 -0.20
CA SER A 75 -11.22 -7.24 -1.43
C SER A 75 -12.65 -7.16 -2.00
N GLY A 76 -12.79 -6.97 -3.32
CA GLY A 76 -14.08 -6.81 -3.99
C GLY A 76 -14.71 -5.40 -3.87
N ALA A 77 -14.10 -4.48 -3.12
CA ALA A 77 -14.60 -3.11 -2.99
C ALA A 77 -13.91 -2.13 -3.95
N GLY A 78 -14.64 -1.09 -4.38
CA GLY A 78 -14.03 0.07 -5.06
C GLY A 78 -13.36 -0.21 -6.40
N GLY A 79 -13.81 -1.24 -7.13
CA GLY A 79 -13.26 -1.64 -8.43
C GLY A 79 -12.09 -2.62 -8.35
N ARG A 80 -11.80 -3.16 -7.16
CA ARG A 80 -10.78 -4.20 -6.95
C ARG A 80 -11.25 -5.58 -7.41
N ASP A 81 -10.28 -6.48 -7.58
CA ASP A 81 -10.53 -7.90 -7.82
C ASP A 81 -11.43 -8.51 -6.74
N SER A 82 -12.12 -9.59 -7.11
CA SER A 82 -12.99 -10.36 -6.21
C SER A 82 -12.24 -10.84 -4.96
N LEU A 83 -13.01 -11.30 -3.96
CA LEU A 83 -12.45 -11.95 -2.79
C LEU A 83 -11.44 -13.04 -3.18
N PHE A 84 -10.30 -13.09 -2.47
CA PHE A 84 -9.25 -14.06 -2.71
C PHE A 84 -9.69 -15.46 -2.30
N ASP A 85 -9.87 -16.34 -3.28
CA ASP A 85 -10.16 -17.76 -3.09
C ASP A 85 -8.89 -18.58 -3.35
N ALA A 86 -8.31 -19.14 -2.28
CA ALA A 86 -7.05 -19.86 -2.36
C ALA A 86 -7.13 -21.12 -3.24
N ASP A 87 -8.27 -21.82 -3.27
CA ASP A 87 -8.44 -23.04 -4.04
C ASP A 87 -8.56 -22.71 -5.54
N GLN A 88 -9.36 -21.69 -5.87
CA GLN A 88 -9.47 -21.21 -7.25
C GLN A 88 -8.12 -20.70 -7.79
N ILE A 89 -7.40 -19.93 -6.98
CA ILE A 89 -6.08 -19.39 -7.36
C ILE A 89 -5.04 -20.52 -7.47
N SER A 90 -5.08 -21.52 -6.58
CA SER A 90 -4.19 -22.69 -6.63
C SER A 90 -4.39 -23.51 -7.90
N ASP A 91 -5.64 -23.80 -8.27
CA ASP A 91 -5.99 -24.55 -9.47
C ASP A 91 -5.56 -23.79 -10.74
N MET A 92 -5.89 -22.50 -10.84
CA MET A 92 -5.46 -21.67 -11.97
C MET A 92 -3.93 -21.56 -12.05
N THR A 93 -3.25 -21.39 -10.92
CA THR A 93 -1.78 -21.30 -10.89
C THR A 93 -1.15 -22.60 -11.38
N SER A 94 -1.65 -23.74 -10.93
CA SER A 94 -1.17 -25.06 -11.35
C SER A 94 -1.41 -25.32 -12.84
N ARG A 95 -2.59 -24.98 -13.36
CA ARG A 95 -2.96 -25.26 -14.76
C ARG A 95 -2.35 -24.29 -15.77
N VAL A 96 -2.19 -23.03 -15.42
CA VAL A 96 -1.84 -21.96 -16.38
C VAL A 96 -0.47 -21.36 -16.10
N VAL A 97 -0.20 -21.00 -14.84
CA VAL A 97 0.96 -20.18 -14.48
C VAL A 97 2.22 -21.03 -14.33
N ALA A 98 2.14 -22.18 -13.67
CA ALA A 98 3.27 -23.08 -13.47
C ALA A 98 3.89 -23.56 -14.80
N PRO A 99 3.13 -23.98 -15.83
CA PRO A 99 3.70 -24.30 -17.14
C PRO A 99 4.43 -23.13 -17.79
N ARG A 100 3.97 -21.88 -17.60
CA ARG A 100 4.66 -20.69 -18.12
C ARG A 100 5.94 -20.42 -17.34
N LEU A 101 5.92 -20.54 -16.02
CA LEU A 101 7.09 -20.37 -15.15
C LEU A 101 8.22 -21.34 -15.51
N LEU A 102 7.90 -22.59 -15.87
CA LEU A 102 8.91 -23.57 -16.31
C LEU A 102 9.59 -23.19 -17.64
N ASN A 103 8.98 -22.32 -18.44
CA ASN A 103 9.44 -21.92 -19.77
C ASN A 103 10.12 -20.53 -19.81
N VAL A 104 10.29 -19.85 -18.68
CA VAL A 104 10.90 -18.51 -18.67
C VAL A 104 12.44 -18.55 -18.58
N ASP A 105 13.07 -17.48 -19.03
CA ASP A 105 14.45 -17.16 -18.67
C ASP A 105 14.50 -16.37 -17.36
N ALA A 106 14.78 -17.06 -16.25
CA ALA A 106 14.84 -16.48 -14.91
C ALA A 106 16.05 -15.54 -14.68
N TYR A 107 16.83 -15.19 -15.71
CA TYR A 107 17.81 -14.10 -15.65
C TYR A 107 17.25 -12.73 -16.04
N ARG A 108 16.08 -12.68 -16.69
CA ARG A 108 15.49 -11.45 -17.26
C ARG A 108 14.14 -11.19 -16.61
N TYR A 109 14.09 -10.29 -15.63
CA TYR A 109 12.94 -10.15 -14.74
C TYR A 109 11.70 -9.67 -15.49
N LEU A 110 11.82 -8.58 -16.26
CA LEU A 110 10.67 -7.98 -16.95
C LEU A 110 10.10 -8.92 -18.03
N GLU A 111 10.95 -9.65 -18.73
CA GLU A 111 10.52 -10.62 -19.75
C GLU A 111 9.88 -11.86 -19.15
N ALA A 112 10.42 -12.38 -18.04
CA ALA A 112 9.79 -13.46 -17.32
C ALA A 112 8.39 -13.06 -16.84
N CYS A 113 8.23 -11.86 -16.26
CA CYS A 113 6.92 -11.34 -15.89
C CYS A 113 5.99 -11.21 -17.10
N ALA A 114 6.45 -10.60 -18.19
CA ALA A 114 5.63 -10.39 -19.39
C ALA A 114 5.10 -11.73 -19.97
N LEU A 115 5.95 -12.75 -20.05
CA LEU A 115 5.57 -14.07 -20.56
C LEU A 115 4.59 -14.79 -19.62
N VAL A 116 4.84 -14.75 -18.31
CA VAL A 116 3.99 -15.46 -17.34
C VAL A 116 2.62 -14.79 -17.22
N PHE A 117 2.56 -13.47 -17.33
CA PHE A 117 1.34 -12.67 -17.16
C PHE A 117 0.56 -12.44 -18.45
N GLU A 118 0.90 -13.13 -19.54
CA GLU A 118 0.07 -13.09 -20.75
C GLU A 118 -1.40 -13.44 -20.43
N PRO A 119 -2.38 -12.75 -21.03
CA PRO A 119 -3.79 -13.05 -20.81
C PRO A 119 -4.12 -14.53 -21.02
N HIS A 120 -5.00 -15.08 -20.21
CA HIS A 120 -5.55 -16.43 -20.36
C HIS A 120 -7.03 -16.32 -20.71
N GLU A 121 -7.46 -17.00 -21.78
CA GLU A 121 -8.84 -16.92 -22.29
C GLU A 121 -9.30 -15.46 -22.52
N HIS A 122 -8.41 -14.63 -23.07
CA HIS A 122 -8.62 -13.20 -23.30
C HIS A 122 -8.85 -12.34 -22.04
N LYS A 123 -8.60 -12.89 -20.85
CA LYS A 123 -8.70 -12.18 -19.57
C LYS A 123 -7.32 -12.02 -18.95
N ARG A 124 -7.11 -10.88 -18.28
CA ARG A 124 -5.95 -10.68 -17.41
C ARG A 124 -5.99 -11.72 -16.28
N LEU A 125 -4.83 -12.15 -15.82
CA LEU A 125 -4.74 -12.98 -14.62
C LEU A 125 -5.20 -12.14 -13.41
N PRO A 126 -5.76 -12.77 -12.37
CA PRO A 126 -5.99 -12.13 -11.07
C PRO A 126 -4.74 -11.42 -10.57
N LEU A 127 -4.91 -10.19 -10.06
CA LEU A 127 -3.82 -9.34 -9.60
C LEU A 127 -3.00 -9.99 -8.49
N ALA A 128 -3.66 -10.75 -7.62
CA ALA A 128 -3.00 -11.51 -6.57
C ALA A 128 -1.93 -12.49 -7.12
N VAL A 129 -2.17 -13.08 -8.30
CA VAL A 129 -1.21 -13.95 -8.98
C VAL A 129 -0.05 -13.15 -9.55
N GLU A 130 -0.34 -12.08 -10.29
CA GLU A 130 0.71 -11.21 -10.83
C GLU A 130 1.62 -10.69 -9.71
N TYR A 131 1.01 -10.28 -8.60
CA TYR A 131 1.73 -9.77 -7.44
C TYR A 131 2.62 -10.85 -6.81
N GLY A 132 2.09 -12.00 -6.42
CA GLY A 132 2.88 -13.05 -5.77
C GLY A 132 3.94 -13.70 -6.67
N VAL A 133 3.60 -13.97 -7.92
CA VAL A 133 4.54 -14.56 -8.88
C VAL A 133 5.65 -13.59 -9.24
N SER A 134 5.36 -12.28 -9.35
CA SER A 134 6.41 -11.28 -9.61
C SER A 134 7.38 -11.13 -8.45
N GLN A 135 6.95 -11.39 -7.20
CA GLN A 135 7.86 -11.45 -6.04
C GLN A 135 8.81 -12.64 -6.16
N ALA A 136 8.28 -13.83 -6.48
CA ALA A 136 9.08 -15.05 -6.61
C ALA A 136 10.09 -14.95 -7.76
N LEU A 137 9.66 -14.42 -8.92
CA LEU A 137 10.53 -14.16 -10.07
C LEU A 137 11.62 -13.13 -9.73
N LEU A 138 11.28 -12.05 -9.01
CA LEU A 138 12.28 -11.04 -8.62
C LEU A 138 13.34 -11.64 -7.69
N ARG A 139 12.94 -12.50 -6.75
CA ARG A 139 13.88 -13.24 -5.89
C ARG A 139 14.71 -14.25 -6.68
N ALA A 140 14.13 -14.94 -7.66
CA ALA A 140 14.86 -15.88 -8.51
C ALA A 140 15.97 -15.17 -9.30
N VAL A 141 15.63 -14.06 -9.95
CA VAL A 141 16.58 -13.24 -10.72
C VAL A 141 17.66 -12.69 -9.78
N ALA A 142 17.28 -12.16 -8.61
CA ALA A 142 18.22 -11.65 -7.62
C ALA A 142 19.22 -12.74 -7.16
N HIS A 143 18.72 -13.95 -6.87
CA HIS A 143 19.54 -15.10 -6.50
C HIS A 143 20.52 -15.49 -7.62
N LEU A 144 20.02 -15.68 -8.84
CA LEU A 144 20.81 -16.09 -10.00
C LEU A 144 21.91 -15.06 -10.35
N HIS A 145 21.62 -13.77 -10.20
CA HIS A 145 22.60 -12.69 -10.40
C HIS A 145 23.47 -12.42 -9.16
N ARG A 146 23.24 -13.08 -8.02
CA ARG A 146 23.90 -12.81 -6.72
C ARG A 146 23.80 -11.34 -6.33
N LYS A 147 22.63 -10.77 -6.55
CA LYS A 147 22.26 -9.37 -6.30
C LYS A 147 21.11 -9.32 -5.31
N THR A 148 20.87 -8.13 -4.75
CA THR A 148 19.61 -7.83 -4.06
C THR A 148 18.48 -7.64 -5.08
N MET A 149 17.23 -7.84 -4.65
CA MET A 149 16.07 -7.51 -5.51
C MET A 149 16.08 -6.04 -5.94
N ALA A 150 16.58 -5.14 -5.09
CA ALA A 150 16.69 -3.72 -5.40
C ALA A 150 17.69 -3.47 -6.54
N GLU A 151 18.84 -4.16 -6.54
CA GLU A 151 19.81 -4.07 -7.65
C GLU A 151 19.23 -4.61 -8.98
N VAL A 152 18.36 -5.62 -8.93
CA VAL A 152 17.63 -6.11 -10.11
C VAL A 152 16.69 -5.03 -10.63
N ILE A 153 15.84 -4.44 -9.77
CA ILE A 153 14.95 -3.34 -10.16
C ILE A 153 15.75 -2.15 -10.72
N CYS A 154 16.86 -1.78 -10.09
CA CYS A 154 17.71 -0.71 -10.61
C CYS A 154 18.24 -1.03 -12.02
N ALA A 155 18.66 -2.25 -12.28
CA ALA A 155 19.15 -2.64 -13.60
C ALA A 155 18.04 -2.66 -14.67
N GLU A 156 16.87 -3.19 -14.35
CA GLU A 156 15.73 -3.33 -15.27
C GLU A 156 15.11 -1.97 -15.65
N PHE A 157 15.22 -0.97 -14.78
CA PHE A 157 14.65 0.36 -14.97
C PHE A 157 15.70 1.47 -15.17
N ASP A 158 16.96 1.11 -15.40
CA ASP A 158 18.08 2.06 -15.56
C ASP A 158 18.18 3.11 -14.44
N LEU A 159 18.06 2.65 -13.19
CA LEU A 159 18.08 3.51 -12.00
C LEU A 159 19.44 3.45 -11.30
N PRO A 160 19.89 4.57 -10.70
CA PRO A 160 21.08 4.56 -9.86
C PRO A 160 20.84 3.75 -8.58
N LEU A 161 21.90 3.10 -8.07
CA LEU A 161 21.80 2.38 -6.81
C LEU A 161 21.47 3.33 -5.64
N PRO A 162 20.47 3.01 -4.80
CA PRO A 162 19.91 3.94 -3.82
C PRO A 162 20.82 4.15 -2.62
N LYS A 163 21.12 5.41 -2.28
CA LYS A 163 22.06 5.78 -1.20
C LYS A 163 21.40 6.01 0.15
N ARG A 164 20.07 6.07 0.19
CA ARG A 164 19.27 6.37 1.39
C ARG A 164 18.02 5.49 1.43
N GLY A 165 17.50 5.31 2.64
CA GLY A 165 16.20 4.69 2.84
C GLY A 165 15.03 5.56 2.39
N VAL A 166 13.86 4.94 2.41
CA VAL A 166 12.55 5.54 2.22
C VAL A 166 11.88 5.73 3.59
N PRO A 167 11.23 6.88 3.85
CA PRO A 167 10.44 7.10 5.06
C PRO A 167 9.38 6.01 5.28
N ILE A 168 9.31 5.49 6.50
CA ILE A 168 8.37 4.43 6.87
C ILE A 168 7.13 5.03 7.52
N TYR A 169 5.97 4.66 6.98
CA TYR A 169 4.65 5.03 7.47
C TYR A 169 4.02 3.88 8.27
N CYS A 170 3.56 4.14 9.49
CA CYS A 170 2.81 3.15 10.27
C CYS A 170 1.33 3.53 10.42
N GLN A 171 0.46 2.53 10.29
CA GLN A 171 -0.98 2.65 10.49
C GLN A 171 -1.41 2.14 11.87
N SER A 172 -2.37 2.83 12.50
CA SER A 172 -2.76 2.57 13.88
C SER A 172 -3.90 1.57 14.03
N GLY A 173 -4.72 1.38 12.98
CA GLY A 173 -6.03 0.77 13.15
C GLY A 173 -6.88 1.50 14.20
N ASP A 174 -7.79 0.75 14.83
CA ASP A 174 -8.71 1.29 15.83
C ASP A 174 -8.10 1.52 17.21
N ALA A 175 -6.99 0.85 17.53
CA ALA A 175 -6.23 1.07 18.77
C ALA A 175 -5.35 2.34 18.67
N ARG A 176 -5.96 3.46 18.26
CA ARG A 176 -5.28 4.64 17.73
C ARG A 176 -4.33 5.30 18.73
N GLU A 177 -4.69 5.36 20.00
CA GLU A 177 -3.90 6.05 21.02
C GLU A 177 -2.65 5.25 21.38
N ILE A 178 -2.82 3.96 21.71
CA ILE A 178 -1.70 3.10 22.09
C ILE A 178 -0.74 2.87 20.92
N ASN A 179 -1.26 2.76 19.70
CA ASN A 179 -0.42 2.54 18.53
C ASN A 179 0.33 3.83 18.12
N VAL A 180 -0.24 5.03 18.35
CA VAL A 180 0.52 6.29 18.23
C VAL A 180 1.71 6.32 19.18
N ASP A 181 1.52 5.90 20.44
CA ASP A 181 2.62 5.83 21.42
C ASP A 181 3.74 4.89 20.95
N LYS A 182 3.39 3.70 20.44
CA LYS A 182 4.37 2.77 19.86
C LYS A 182 5.17 3.41 18.72
N MET A 183 4.49 4.12 17.81
CA MET A 183 5.12 4.75 16.65
C MET A 183 6.09 5.86 17.08
N ILE A 184 5.70 6.71 18.02
CA ILE A 184 6.55 7.80 18.53
C ILE A 184 7.80 7.22 19.21
N LEU A 185 7.63 6.22 20.08
CA LEU A 185 8.76 5.62 20.80
C LEU A 185 9.73 4.87 19.87
N LYS A 186 9.26 4.33 18.75
CA LYS A 186 10.09 3.74 17.69
C LYS A 186 10.67 4.78 16.72
N GLY A 187 10.21 6.03 16.79
CA GLY A 187 10.64 7.12 15.92
C GLY A 187 10.29 6.89 14.45
N VAL A 188 9.05 6.47 14.19
CA VAL A 188 8.49 6.26 12.85
C VAL A 188 8.48 7.57 12.04
N ASP A 189 8.76 7.54 10.74
CA ASP A 189 8.88 8.77 9.95
C ASP A 189 7.52 9.43 9.63
N VAL A 190 6.48 8.63 9.45
CA VAL A 190 5.11 9.07 9.12
C VAL A 190 4.08 8.30 9.95
N LEU A 191 3.10 8.99 10.55
CA LEU A 191 2.09 8.38 11.43
C LEU A 191 0.81 9.23 11.52
N PRO A 192 -0.36 8.71 11.95
CA PRO A 192 -0.60 7.33 12.38
C PRO A 192 -1.68 6.61 11.58
N HIS A 193 -2.13 7.13 10.44
CA HIS A 193 -3.35 6.72 9.72
C HIS A 193 -4.65 7.10 10.46
N GLY A 194 -4.81 6.70 11.72
CA GLY A 194 -5.95 7.06 12.58
C GLY A 194 -7.26 6.30 12.30
N LEU A 195 -7.44 5.77 11.09
CA LEU A 195 -8.61 5.00 10.64
C LEU A 195 -9.90 5.78 10.90
N ILE A 196 -9.99 7.01 10.38
CA ILE A 196 -11.13 7.91 10.58
C ILE A 196 -12.24 7.54 9.59
N ASN A 197 -12.85 6.37 9.81
CA ASN A 197 -13.77 5.73 8.89
C ASN A 197 -15.23 5.69 9.37
N SER A 198 -15.59 6.46 10.41
CA SER A 198 -16.96 6.56 10.90
C SER A 198 -17.30 7.97 11.38
N ARG A 199 -18.59 8.29 11.41
CA ARG A 199 -19.08 9.58 11.93
C ARG A 199 -18.61 9.86 13.35
N GLN A 200 -18.55 8.83 14.19
CA GLN A 200 -18.08 8.96 15.57
C GLN A 200 -16.61 9.41 15.62
N LYS A 201 -15.76 8.85 14.76
CA LYS A 201 -14.34 9.17 14.70
C LYS A 201 -14.08 10.54 14.07
N PHE A 202 -14.89 10.92 13.08
CA PHE A 202 -14.78 12.23 12.44
C PHE A 202 -15.35 13.35 13.34
N GLY A 203 -16.51 13.11 13.94
CA GLY A 203 -17.23 14.06 14.79
C GLY A 203 -18.10 15.04 14.01
N VAL A 204 -19.09 15.63 14.70
CA VAL A 204 -19.95 16.66 14.09
C VAL A 204 -19.10 17.85 13.67
N GLY A 205 -19.17 18.22 12.40
CA GLY A 205 -18.33 19.28 11.84
C GLY A 205 -16.81 19.01 11.93
N GLY A 206 -16.39 17.76 12.13
CA GLY A 206 -14.98 17.36 12.19
C GLY A 206 -14.27 17.59 13.53
N GLN A 207 -15.01 17.90 14.60
CA GLN A 207 -14.43 18.25 15.91
C GLN A 207 -13.57 17.12 16.50
N THR A 208 -14.10 15.89 16.56
CA THR A 208 -13.38 14.73 17.10
C THR A 208 -12.08 14.46 16.32
N PHE A 209 -12.12 14.60 14.99
CA PHE A 209 -10.94 14.45 14.16
C PHE A 209 -9.88 15.51 14.48
N MET A 210 -10.27 16.80 14.57
CA MET A 210 -9.33 17.88 14.90
C MET A 210 -8.71 17.73 16.30
N GLU A 211 -9.50 17.28 17.27
CA GLU A 211 -9.01 16.94 18.62
C GLU A 211 -7.97 15.82 18.55
N PHE A 212 -8.23 14.77 17.77
CA PHE A 212 -7.29 13.67 17.58
C PHE A 212 -5.99 14.13 16.90
N VAL A 213 -6.07 14.95 15.84
CA VAL A 213 -4.88 15.54 15.17
C VAL A 213 -4.02 16.33 16.17
N THR A 214 -4.66 17.20 16.95
CA THR A 214 -3.99 18.02 17.97
C THR A 214 -3.38 17.16 19.08
N TRP A 215 -4.07 16.09 19.49
CA TRP A 215 -3.57 15.13 20.45
C TRP A 215 -2.33 14.39 19.92
N VAL A 216 -2.33 13.90 18.68
CA VAL A 216 -1.17 13.22 18.08
C VAL A 216 0.05 14.14 18.02
N ALA A 217 -0.12 15.38 17.59
CA ALA A 217 0.96 16.37 17.54
C ALA A 217 1.50 16.69 18.94
N THR A 218 0.62 16.86 19.91
CA THR A 218 1.00 17.12 21.32
C THR A 218 1.72 15.91 21.91
N ARG A 219 1.20 14.70 21.69
CA ARG A 219 1.78 13.45 22.18
C ARG A 219 3.16 13.21 21.61
N THR A 220 3.34 13.48 20.31
CA THR A 220 4.63 13.43 19.61
C THR A 220 5.67 14.31 20.29
N ARG A 221 5.32 15.54 20.68
CA ARG A 221 6.23 16.44 21.42
C ARG A 221 6.52 15.97 22.84
N GLN A 222 5.55 15.33 23.50
CA GLN A 222 5.68 14.89 24.89
C GLN A 222 6.62 13.69 25.06
N ILE A 223 6.53 12.69 24.18
CA ILE A 223 7.22 11.41 24.36
C ILE A 223 8.24 11.11 23.25
N GLY A 224 8.31 11.94 22.21
CA GLY A 224 9.30 11.83 21.15
C GLY A 224 10.71 12.20 21.62
N ARG A 225 11.71 11.55 21.05
CA ARG A 225 13.13 11.92 21.28
C ARG A 225 13.39 13.36 20.82
N PRO A 226 14.40 14.07 21.37
CA PRO A 226 14.76 15.42 20.92
C PRO A 226 14.98 15.48 19.40
N GLY A 227 14.38 16.47 18.74
CA GLY A 227 14.45 16.66 17.29
C GLY A 227 13.59 15.69 16.47
N TYR A 228 12.81 14.81 17.09
CA TYR A 228 11.84 13.97 16.37
C TYR A 228 10.70 14.82 15.82
N HIS A 229 10.57 14.81 14.50
CA HIS A 229 9.62 15.63 13.77
C HIS A 229 9.03 14.85 12.59
N PRO A 230 8.11 13.92 12.86
CA PRO A 230 7.50 13.09 11.83
C PRO A 230 6.50 13.87 10.96
N VAL A 231 6.12 13.29 9.82
CA VAL A 231 4.94 13.73 9.06
C VAL A 231 3.69 13.16 9.73
N LEU A 232 2.66 13.98 9.90
CA LEU A 232 1.37 13.53 10.39
C LEU A 232 0.49 13.14 9.19
N HIS A 233 -0.03 11.91 9.17
CA HIS A 233 -0.81 11.36 8.08
C HIS A 233 -2.08 10.72 8.61
N PHE A 234 -3.23 11.20 8.12
CA PHE A 234 -4.54 10.72 8.51
C PHE A 234 -5.34 10.31 7.28
N ASP A 235 -5.88 9.09 7.30
CA ASP A 235 -6.86 8.64 6.34
C ASP A 235 -8.26 8.86 6.90
N VAL A 236 -9.04 9.65 6.16
CA VAL A 236 -10.37 10.10 6.53
C VAL A 236 -11.48 9.46 5.71
N TYR A 237 -11.20 8.53 4.80
CA TYR A 237 -12.22 7.69 4.15
C TYR A 237 -13.43 8.46 3.57
N GLY A 238 -13.18 9.66 3.05
CA GLY A 238 -14.19 10.56 2.50
C GLY A 238 -15.04 11.34 3.51
N TRP A 239 -14.78 11.23 4.81
CA TRP A 239 -15.63 11.81 5.87
C TRP A 239 -15.64 13.34 5.89
N ILE A 240 -14.59 14.01 5.39
CA ILE A 240 -14.65 15.48 5.21
C ILE A 240 -15.76 15.80 4.20
N GLY A 241 -15.78 15.16 3.04
CA GLY A 241 -16.84 15.34 2.05
C GLY A 241 -18.24 14.95 2.54
N GLN A 242 -18.35 13.92 3.39
CA GLN A 242 -19.64 13.46 3.92
C GLN A 242 -20.25 14.40 4.96
N GLU A 243 -19.44 14.93 5.90
CA GLU A 243 -19.94 15.74 7.02
C GLU A 243 -19.88 17.25 6.72
N ILE A 244 -18.86 17.73 6.00
CA ILE A 244 -18.71 19.16 5.64
C ILE A 244 -19.41 19.50 4.32
N GLY A 245 -19.54 18.50 3.43
CA GLY A 245 -20.12 18.65 2.09
C GLY A 245 -19.08 18.54 0.98
N LEU A 246 -19.56 18.33 -0.25
CA LEU A 246 -18.73 18.11 -1.45
C LEU A 246 -18.32 19.42 -2.17
N GLU A 247 -18.55 20.57 -1.55
CA GLU A 247 -18.12 21.85 -2.09
C GLU A 247 -16.60 22.01 -1.88
N LEU A 248 -15.87 22.27 -2.97
CA LEU A 248 -14.42 22.18 -3.01
C LEU A 248 -13.74 23.19 -2.08
N GLN A 249 -14.29 24.41 -2.00
CA GLN A 249 -13.78 25.46 -1.14
C GLN A 249 -13.94 25.08 0.32
N SER A 250 -15.08 24.50 0.70
CA SER A 250 -15.38 24.03 2.06
C SER A 250 -14.47 22.89 2.50
N ILE A 251 -14.18 21.94 1.60
CA ILE A 251 -13.21 20.87 1.86
C ILE A 251 -11.82 21.46 2.07
N ALA A 252 -11.36 22.33 1.17
CA ALA A 252 -10.04 22.95 1.28
C ALA A 252 -9.91 23.84 2.53
N ASP A 253 -10.96 24.60 2.88
CA ASP A 253 -11.03 25.42 4.09
C ASP A 253 -10.92 24.55 5.34
N PHE A 254 -11.63 23.41 5.38
CA PHE A 254 -11.52 22.47 6.49
C PHE A 254 -10.11 21.92 6.63
N ILE A 255 -9.49 21.46 5.53
CA ILE A 255 -8.13 20.90 5.54
C ILE A 255 -7.10 21.94 6.00
N CYS A 256 -7.19 23.18 5.53
CA CYS A 256 -6.33 24.27 6.01
C CYS A 256 -6.52 24.52 7.51
N ARG A 257 -7.76 24.55 8.01
CA ARG A 257 -7.99 24.69 9.46
C ARG A 257 -7.36 23.56 10.27
N VAL A 258 -7.36 22.32 9.77
CA VAL A 258 -6.67 21.20 10.43
C VAL A 258 -5.16 21.41 10.43
N ALA A 259 -4.58 21.88 9.32
CA ALA A 259 -3.15 22.19 9.24
C ALA A 259 -2.75 23.30 10.24
N ASP A 260 -3.58 24.34 10.36
CA ASP A 260 -3.36 25.48 11.23
C ASP A 260 -3.36 25.12 12.73
N THR A 261 -3.96 23.99 13.14
CA THR A 261 -3.87 23.52 14.54
C THR A 261 -2.53 22.88 14.87
N VAL A 262 -1.77 22.47 13.85
CA VAL A 262 -0.48 21.78 13.99
C VAL A 262 0.59 22.40 13.06
N PRO A 263 0.82 23.74 13.11
CA PRO A 263 1.55 24.48 12.07
C PRO A 263 3.03 24.08 11.94
N ASP A 264 3.60 23.47 12.98
CA ASP A 264 4.98 22.99 12.94
C ASP A 264 5.12 21.73 12.08
N PHE A 265 4.04 20.96 11.87
CA PHE A 265 4.08 19.67 11.19
C PHE A 265 3.61 19.75 9.74
N VAL A 266 4.19 18.91 8.89
CA VAL A 266 3.60 18.58 7.59
C VAL A 266 2.43 17.61 7.82
N LEU A 267 1.29 17.92 7.21
CA LEU A 267 0.05 17.15 7.36
C LEU A 267 -0.34 16.48 6.04
N ASN A 268 -0.61 15.18 6.06
CA ASN A 268 -1.22 14.44 4.96
C ASN A 268 -2.67 14.11 5.34
N ILE A 269 -3.60 14.46 4.45
CA ILE A 269 -5.00 14.04 4.48
C ILE A 269 -5.22 13.10 3.31
N GLU A 270 -5.36 11.81 3.62
CA GLU A 270 -5.69 10.76 2.67
C GLU A 270 -7.21 10.68 2.52
N CYS A 271 -7.65 10.70 1.25
CA CYS A 271 -9.04 10.56 0.83
C CYS A 271 -10.03 11.51 1.52
N PRO A 272 -9.89 12.83 1.33
CA PRO A 272 -10.82 13.81 1.92
C PRO A 272 -12.28 13.64 1.50
N ALA A 273 -12.55 13.17 0.26
CA ALA A 273 -13.91 13.03 -0.28
C ALA A 273 -13.97 11.92 -1.35
N ASP A 274 -15.16 11.36 -1.60
CA ASP A 274 -15.47 10.50 -2.75
C ASP A 274 -16.48 11.22 -3.65
N PHE A 275 -16.08 11.55 -4.88
CA PHE A 275 -16.90 12.23 -5.88
C PHE A 275 -17.65 11.26 -6.81
N GLY A 276 -17.68 9.96 -6.50
CA GLY A 276 -18.54 8.97 -7.13
C GLY A 276 -18.02 8.36 -8.42
N SER A 277 -17.04 8.97 -9.09
CA SER A 277 -16.38 8.41 -10.29
C SER A 277 -14.91 8.81 -10.36
N THR A 278 -14.08 8.01 -11.04
CA THR A 278 -12.64 8.29 -11.20
C THR A 278 -12.39 9.65 -11.85
N GLN A 279 -13.10 10.00 -12.92
CA GLN A 279 -12.92 11.29 -13.58
C GLN A 279 -13.31 12.47 -12.68
N ALA A 280 -14.46 12.38 -12.00
CA ALA A 280 -14.86 13.43 -11.06
C ALA A 280 -13.88 13.54 -9.88
N GLN A 281 -13.31 12.42 -9.42
CA GLN A 281 -12.30 12.40 -8.37
C GLN A 281 -11.05 13.18 -8.82
N ILE A 282 -10.55 12.89 -10.02
CA ILE A 282 -9.37 13.54 -10.61
C ILE A 282 -9.60 15.06 -10.72
N ASP A 283 -10.71 15.47 -11.35
CA ASP A 283 -10.98 16.88 -11.63
C ASP A 283 -11.14 17.68 -10.33
N ASN A 284 -11.90 17.16 -9.37
CA ASN A 284 -12.15 17.86 -8.12
C ASN A 284 -10.93 17.87 -7.19
N TYR A 285 -10.17 16.78 -7.12
CA TYR A 285 -8.95 16.77 -6.32
C TYR A 285 -7.89 17.70 -6.90
N ALA A 286 -7.71 17.78 -8.22
CA ALA A 286 -6.79 18.73 -8.84
C ALA A 286 -7.13 20.19 -8.45
N ARG A 287 -8.42 20.52 -8.34
CA ARG A 287 -8.87 21.84 -7.86
C ARG A 287 -8.61 22.05 -6.38
N ILE A 288 -8.89 21.06 -5.52
CA ILE A 288 -8.58 21.15 -4.08
C ILE A 288 -7.07 21.32 -3.86
N VAL A 289 -6.24 20.55 -4.58
CA VAL A 289 -4.78 20.66 -4.57
C VAL A 289 -4.33 22.06 -4.96
N SER A 290 -4.91 22.65 -6.02
CA SER A 290 -4.61 24.04 -6.42
C SER A 290 -4.93 25.02 -5.28
N ILE A 291 -6.11 24.92 -4.67
CA ILE A 291 -6.53 25.83 -3.58
C ILE A 291 -5.56 25.75 -2.38
N LEU A 292 -5.13 24.54 -2.00
CA LEU A 292 -4.17 24.37 -0.89
C LEU A 292 -2.81 24.97 -1.22
N ASN A 293 -2.31 24.76 -2.44
CA ASN A 293 -1.03 25.29 -2.90
C ASN A 293 -1.04 26.82 -3.00
N ASP A 294 -2.11 27.41 -3.56
CA ASP A 294 -2.24 28.87 -3.70
C ASP A 294 -2.28 29.58 -2.33
N ARG A 295 -2.69 28.87 -1.28
CA ARG A 295 -2.68 29.35 0.11
C ARG A 295 -1.38 29.09 0.85
N GLY A 296 -0.43 28.36 0.26
CA GLY A 296 0.80 27.96 0.92
C GLY A 296 0.58 27.04 2.13
N SER A 297 -0.49 26.23 2.12
CA SER A 297 -0.80 25.30 3.21
C SER A 297 0.29 24.24 3.39
N SER A 298 0.56 23.83 4.63
CA SER A 298 1.42 22.66 4.93
C SER A 298 0.70 21.33 4.73
N ALA A 299 -0.62 21.35 4.49
CA ALA A 299 -1.41 20.16 4.22
C ALA A 299 -1.25 19.66 2.79
N ARG A 300 -1.21 18.33 2.66
CA ARG A 300 -1.09 17.58 1.43
C ARG A 300 -2.25 16.60 1.30
N ILE A 301 -2.78 16.50 0.10
CA ILE A 301 -3.77 15.49 -0.30
C ILE A 301 -3.06 14.21 -0.72
N VAL A 302 -3.52 13.08 -0.18
CA VAL A 302 -3.17 11.74 -0.65
C VAL A 302 -4.41 11.10 -1.28
N VAL A 303 -4.26 10.47 -2.44
CA VAL A 303 -5.33 9.70 -3.06
C VAL A 303 -5.08 8.19 -2.88
N ASP A 304 -6.15 7.49 -2.52
CA ASP A 304 -6.28 6.02 -2.48
C ASP A 304 -7.50 5.60 -3.31
N GLU A 305 -8.73 5.83 -2.83
CA GLU A 305 -9.90 5.31 -3.53
C GLU A 305 -10.03 5.84 -4.96
N ARG A 306 -10.44 4.94 -5.87
CA ARG A 306 -10.53 5.16 -7.34
C ARG A 306 -9.19 5.28 -8.06
N CYS A 307 -8.05 5.18 -7.36
CA CYS A 307 -6.71 5.18 -7.93
C CYS A 307 -6.03 3.80 -7.72
N ASN A 308 -6.51 2.77 -8.42
CA ASN A 308 -6.07 1.38 -8.16
C ASN A 308 -5.03 0.89 -9.17
N THR A 309 -5.25 1.17 -10.45
CA THR A 309 -4.45 0.61 -11.55
C THR A 309 -3.30 1.53 -11.95
N LEU A 310 -2.33 0.99 -12.70
CA LEU A 310 -1.25 1.81 -13.28
C LEU A 310 -1.78 2.94 -14.19
N GLU A 311 -2.91 2.70 -14.87
CA GLU A 311 -3.55 3.74 -15.68
C GLU A 311 -4.24 4.79 -14.82
N ASP A 312 -4.91 4.41 -13.74
CA ASP A 312 -5.47 5.40 -12.81
C ASP A 312 -4.35 6.29 -12.24
N ILE A 313 -3.25 5.67 -11.79
CA ILE A 313 -2.07 6.39 -11.28
C ILE A 313 -1.53 7.37 -12.32
N ARG A 314 -1.49 6.98 -13.60
CA ARG A 314 -1.13 7.85 -14.72
C ARG A 314 -2.04 9.07 -14.82
N LEU A 315 -3.35 8.85 -14.78
CA LEU A 315 -4.35 9.90 -14.92
C LEU A 315 -4.30 10.88 -13.73
N PHE A 316 -4.24 10.37 -12.50
CA PHE A 316 -4.12 11.21 -11.29
C PHE A 316 -2.82 12.01 -11.27
N ALA A 317 -1.70 11.38 -11.61
CA ALA A 317 -0.40 12.06 -11.62
C ALA A 317 -0.33 13.14 -12.70
N GLY A 318 -0.78 12.84 -13.92
CA GLY A 318 -0.79 13.79 -15.03
C GLY A 318 -1.70 15.00 -14.79
N ALA A 319 -2.82 14.80 -14.09
CA ALA A 319 -3.73 15.87 -13.69
C ALA A 319 -3.26 16.64 -12.43
N LYS A 320 -2.19 16.18 -11.76
CA LYS A 320 -1.75 16.67 -10.45
C LYS A 320 -2.89 16.67 -9.42
N ALA A 321 -3.69 15.62 -9.46
CA ALA A 321 -4.87 15.45 -8.62
C ALA A 321 -4.55 14.92 -7.21
N ALA A 322 -3.29 14.96 -6.79
CA ALA A 322 -2.88 14.71 -5.41
C ALA A 322 -1.48 15.29 -5.19
N HIS A 323 -1.08 15.44 -3.93
CA HIS A 323 0.31 15.70 -3.58
C HIS A 323 1.09 14.39 -3.46
N LEU A 324 0.42 13.31 -3.02
CA LEU A 324 0.92 11.95 -3.01
C LEU A 324 -0.12 10.97 -3.56
N ILE A 325 0.33 9.95 -4.28
CA ILE A 325 -0.54 8.84 -4.74
C ILE A 325 -0.15 7.58 -3.97
N GLN A 326 -1.13 6.94 -3.33
CA GLN A 326 -0.94 5.63 -2.73
C GLN A 326 -0.93 4.56 -3.83
N ILE A 327 0.22 3.91 -3.98
CA ILE A 327 0.44 2.78 -4.88
C ILE A 327 0.19 1.51 -4.04
N LYS A 328 -1.04 1.00 -4.07
CA LYS A 328 -1.39 -0.26 -3.41
C LYS A 328 -0.77 -1.43 -4.15
N THR A 329 0.34 -1.95 -3.62
CA THR A 329 1.14 -2.96 -4.31
C THR A 329 0.34 -4.20 -4.74
N PRO A 330 -0.65 -4.72 -3.98
CA PRO A 330 -1.45 -5.85 -4.46
C PRO A 330 -2.49 -5.49 -5.54
N ASP A 331 -2.91 -4.22 -5.62
CA ASP A 331 -3.96 -3.76 -6.54
C ASP A 331 -3.41 -3.23 -7.87
N VAL A 332 -2.14 -2.82 -7.93
CA VAL A 332 -1.52 -2.32 -9.17
C VAL A 332 -1.14 -3.46 -10.13
N GLY A 333 -0.90 -4.66 -9.60
CA GLY A 333 -0.46 -5.85 -10.32
C GLY A 333 0.91 -6.33 -9.86
N SER A 334 1.87 -6.40 -10.79
CA SER A 334 3.21 -6.89 -10.48
C SER A 334 4.07 -5.88 -9.69
N LEU A 335 5.16 -6.35 -9.08
CA LEU A 335 6.18 -5.47 -8.52
C LEU A 335 6.88 -4.60 -9.59
N ALA A 336 6.92 -5.05 -10.84
CA ALA A 336 7.36 -4.22 -11.96
C ALA A 336 6.39 -3.06 -12.22
N ASP A 337 5.08 -3.29 -12.09
CA ASP A 337 4.07 -2.22 -12.21
C ASP A 337 4.12 -1.26 -11.03
N THR A 338 4.40 -1.77 -9.82
CA THR A 338 4.70 -0.91 -8.67
C THR A 338 5.90 0.01 -8.97
N ALA A 339 6.98 -0.52 -9.55
CA ALA A 339 8.13 0.30 -9.93
C ALA A 339 7.78 1.35 -10.99
N ARG A 340 7.04 0.97 -12.03
CA ARG A 340 6.53 1.89 -13.07
C ARG A 340 5.68 3.00 -12.46
N ALA A 341 4.78 2.66 -11.54
CA ALA A 341 3.92 3.62 -10.86
C ALA A 341 4.72 4.67 -10.07
N VAL A 342 5.75 4.24 -9.33
CA VAL A 342 6.64 5.19 -8.62
C VAL A 342 7.33 6.13 -9.59
N LEU A 343 7.91 5.60 -10.67
CA LEU A 343 8.62 6.41 -11.67
C LEU A 343 7.68 7.39 -12.36
N LEU A 344 6.46 6.96 -12.68
CA LEU A 344 5.43 7.81 -13.27
C LEU A 344 5.05 8.98 -12.37
N CYS A 345 4.84 8.72 -11.06
CA CYS A 345 4.57 9.79 -10.09
C CYS A 345 5.71 10.82 -10.08
N LYS A 346 6.96 10.34 -10.08
CA LYS A 346 8.15 11.20 -10.03
C LYS A 346 8.35 12.02 -11.30
N GLU A 347 8.10 11.46 -12.47
CA GLU A 347 8.08 12.19 -13.74
C GLU A 347 7.10 13.37 -13.71
N ASN A 348 5.96 13.20 -13.04
CA ASN A 348 4.93 14.23 -12.87
C ASN A 348 5.14 15.13 -11.63
N LYS A 349 6.23 14.93 -10.87
CA LYS A 349 6.55 15.64 -9.62
C LYS A 349 5.47 15.46 -8.53
N ILE A 350 4.90 14.27 -8.46
CA ILE A 350 3.94 13.85 -7.44
C ILE A 350 4.62 12.83 -6.53
N GLY A 351 4.34 12.91 -5.23
CA GLY A 351 4.90 11.98 -4.26
C GLY A 351 4.38 10.55 -4.49
N ALA A 352 5.28 9.57 -4.45
CA ALA A 352 4.93 8.16 -4.55
C ALA A 352 4.90 7.53 -3.15
N TYR A 353 3.71 7.13 -2.71
CA TYR A 353 3.53 6.35 -1.48
C TYR A 353 3.38 4.87 -1.86
N VAL A 354 4.43 4.06 -1.66
CA VAL A 354 4.33 2.60 -1.86
C VAL A 354 3.60 1.99 -0.67
N GLY A 355 2.30 1.79 -0.84
CA GLY A 355 1.38 1.31 0.18
C GLY A 355 1.33 -0.22 0.25
N GLY A 356 0.14 -0.72 0.53
CA GLY A 356 -0.13 -2.14 0.71
C GLY A 356 -1.38 -2.37 1.53
N SER A 357 -1.44 -3.54 2.16
CA SER A 357 -2.53 -3.93 3.06
C SER A 357 -1.99 -4.58 4.33
N CYS A 358 -2.74 -4.47 5.42
CA CYS A 358 -2.50 -5.22 6.64
C CYS A 358 -2.73 -6.73 6.47
N THR A 359 -3.46 -7.16 5.43
CA THR A 359 -3.70 -8.57 5.08
C THR A 359 -2.53 -9.26 4.37
N GLU A 360 -1.49 -8.51 4.02
CA GLU A 360 -0.31 -9.06 3.34
C GLU A 360 0.52 -9.99 4.24
N THR A 361 1.69 -10.41 3.74
CA THR A 361 2.63 -11.28 4.44
C THR A 361 3.98 -10.59 4.64
N ASP A 362 4.86 -11.21 5.42
CA ASP A 362 6.23 -10.73 5.61
C ASP A 362 7.05 -10.81 4.31
N LEU A 363 6.85 -11.83 3.48
CA LEU A 363 7.57 -11.99 2.21
C LEU A 363 7.20 -10.91 1.19
N SER A 364 5.90 -10.57 1.07
CA SER A 364 5.46 -9.52 0.16
C SER A 364 5.91 -8.14 0.67
N ALA A 365 5.89 -7.92 1.99
CA ALA A 365 6.41 -6.72 2.62
C ALA A 365 7.91 -6.52 2.30
N GLN A 366 8.74 -7.55 2.49
CA GLN A 366 10.17 -7.49 2.16
C GLN A 366 10.40 -7.18 0.68
N ALA A 367 9.67 -7.82 -0.23
CA ALA A 367 9.82 -7.55 -1.66
C ALA A 367 9.43 -6.09 -2.02
N SER A 368 8.38 -5.56 -1.39
CA SER A 368 7.97 -4.16 -1.55
C SER A 368 9.01 -3.15 -1.02
N VAL A 369 9.77 -3.49 0.03
CA VAL A 369 10.89 -2.66 0.52
C VAL A 369 11.94 -2.48 -0.57
N HIS A 370 12.33 -3.57 -1.23
CA HIS A 370 13.35 -3.50 -2.28
C HIS A 370 12.91 -2.64 -3.46
N VAL A 371 11.65 -2.75 -3.90
CA VAL A 371 11.11 -1.90 -4.97
C VAL A 371 11.06 -0.44 -4.53
N SER A 372 10.56 -0.16 -3.33
CA SER A 372 10.45 1.20 -2.78
C SER A 372 11.82 1.88 -2.69
N VAL A 373 12.82 1.17 -2.17
CA VAL A 373 14.17 1.69 -2.00
C VAL A 373 14.86 1.87 -3.36
N ALA A 374 14.75 0.90 -4.28
CA ALA A 374 15.32 1.01 -5.63
C ALA A 374 14.78 2.21 -6.40
N THR A 375 13.47 2.44 -6.33
CA THR A 375 12.79 3.52 -7.04
C THR A 375 12.85 4.86 -6.32
N GLN A 376 13.36 4.88 -5.08
CA GLN A 376 13.39 6.04 -4.20
C GLN A 376 12.00 6.67 -4.08
N ALA A 377 11.03 5.86 -3.65
CA ALA A 377 9.70 6.32 -3.27
C ALA A 377 9.76 7.37 -2.16
N ASP A 378 8.69 8.17 -2.01
CA ASP A 378 8.62 9.26 -1.04
C ASP A 378 8.20 8.78 0.35
N MET A 379 7.45 7.67 0.41
CA MET A 379 7.14 6.94 1.64
C MET A 379 6.74 5.50 1.32
N MET A 380 6.87 4.60 2.31
CA MET A 380 6.39 3.22 2.20
C MET A 380 5.67 2.76 3.47
N LEU A 381 4.67 1.88 3.32
CA LEU A 381 3.89 1.36 4.44
C LEU A 381 4.69 0.31 5.22
N ALA A 382 4.73 0.44 6.55
CA ALA A 382 5.04 -0.65 7.46
C ALA A 382 3.88 -1.65 7.43
N LYS A 383 4.17 -2.87 6.99
CA LYS A 383 3.20 -3.96 6.80
C LYS A 383 3.86 -5.33 7.00
N PRO A 384 3.09 -6.40 7.18
CA PRO A 384 1.63 -6.45 7.28
C PRO A 384 1.13 -6.38 8.74
N GLY A 385 -0.16 -6.62 8.95
CA GLY A 385 -0.80 -6.64 10.26
C GLY A 385 -1.13 -5.26 10.84
N MET A 386 -1.78 -5.28 12.01
CA MET A 386 -2.28 -4.08 12.71
C MET A 386 -1.61 -3.84 14.07
N GLY A 387 -0.57 -4.62 14.40
CA GLY A 387 0.14 -4.54 15.68
C GLY A 387 1.17 -3.40 15.78
N VAL A 388 1.49 -2.76 14.65
CA VAL A 388 2.58 -1.76 14.46
C VAL A 388 3.99 -2.36 14.61
N ASP A 389 4.25 -3.08 15.70
CA ASP A 389 5.56 -3.58 16.07
C ASP A 389 6.17 -4.51 15.01
N GLU A 390 5.38 -5.49 14.56
CA GLU A 390 5.76 -6.51 13.61
C GLU A 390 6.00 -5.92 12.23
N ALA A 391 5.04 -5.11 11.75
CA ALA A 391 5.10 -4.36 10.51
C ALA A 391 6.36 -3.49 10.42
N PHE A 392 6.61 -2.68 11.46
CA PHE A 392 7.77 -1.78 11.50
C PHE A 392 9.09 -2.56 11.59
N SER A 393 9.10 -3.68 12.33
CA SER A 393 10.25 -4.58 12.40
C SER A 393 10.58 -5.20 11.05
N ILE A 394 9.59 -5.76 10.34
CA ILE A 394 9.79 -6.40 9.04
C ILE A 394 10.34 -5.40 8.02
N VAL A 395 9.64 -4.28 7.83
CA VAL A 395 9.96 -3.28 6.81
C VAL A 395 11.24 -2.52 7.15
N GLY A 396 11.37 -2.07 8.41
CA GLY A 396 12.54 -1.31 8.87
C GLY A 396 13.81 -2.14 8.87
N ASN A 397 13.76 -3.38 9.35
CA ASN A 397 14.95 -4.24 9.38
C ASN A 397 15.38 -4.66 7.98
N GLU A 398 14.44 -4.93 7.07
CA GLU A 398 14.78 -5.27 5.69
C GLU A 398 15.43 -4.10 4.96
N GLN A 399 14.90 -2.88 5.13
CA GLN A 399 15.52 -1.67 4.59
C GLN A 399 16.95 -1.49 5.11
N ASN A 400 17.16 -1.67 6.41
CA ASN A 400 18.49 -1.53 7.02
C ASN A 400 19.48 -2.57 6.49
N ARG A 401 19.07 -3.84 6.37
CA ARG A 401 19.91 -4.91 5.78
C ARG A 401 20.25 -4.60 4.32
N LEU A 402 19.27 -4.20 3.52
CA LEU A 402 19.48 -3.80 2.13
C LEU A 402 20.52 -2.68 2.02
N LEU A 403 20.36 -1.60 2.78
CA LEU A 403 21.30 -0.47 2.73
C LEU A 403 22.71 -0.88 3.15
N ALA A 404 22.86 -1.75 4.16
CA ALA A 404 24.15 -2.29 4.55
C ALA A 404 24.81 -3.11 3.42
N MET A 405 24.04 -3.95 2.72
CA MET A 405 24.53 -4.72 1.57
C MET A 405 24.96 -3.82 0.41
N LEU A 406 24.17 -2.78 0.09
CA LEU A 406 24.50 -1.82 -0.96
C LEU A 406 25.74 -1.00 -0.62
N ASN A 407 25.90 -0.58 0.63
CA ASN A 407 27.08 0.17 1.08
C ASN A 407 28.35 -0.68 0.99
N ARG A 408 28.29 -1.96 1.37
CA ARG A 408 29.42 -2.88 1.22
C ARG A 408 29.89 -3.04 -0.22
N ARG A 409 28.97 -3.06 -1.20
CA ARG A 409 29.32 -3.22 -2.63
C ARG A 409 29.87 -1.95 -3.27
N ARG A 410 29.67 -0.79 -2.65
CA ARG A 410 30.23 0.50 -3.08
C ARG A 410 31.65 0.74 -2.59
N ALA A 411 31.97 0.20 -1.42
CA ALA A 411 33.31 0.20 -0.84
C ALA A 411 34.19 -0.79 -1.59
#